data_AF-A0A381XWZ2-F1
#
_entry.id   AF-A0A381XWZ2-F1
#
_cell.length_a   1.000
_cell.length_b   1.000
_cell.length_c   1.000
_cell.angle_alpha   90.00
_cell.angle_beta   90.00
_cell.angle_gamma   90.00
#
_symmetry.space_group_name_H-M   'P 1'
#
loop_
_entity.id
_entity.type
_entity.pdbx_description
1 polymer ?
#
loop_
_entity_poly.entity_id
_entity_poly.type
_entity_poly.pdbx_seq_one_letter_code
_entity_poly.pdbx_strand_id
1 'polypeptide(L)' 'MALEPNQEDPLPQPESLQTPKGRITFVIYKISAGGAQRVLTLLANELCKKGWSVTLLTFDSGREPAFFKLHSGVQHWPCL' A
#
# COMPACT_ATOMS: atom_id res chain seq x y z
N MET A 1 -25.46 51.61 -8.42
CA MET A 1 -24.29 50.76 -8.77
C MET A 1 -24.03 49.88 -7.55
N ALA A 2 -24.65 48.70 -7.52
CA ALA A 2 -24.42 47.70 -6.48
C ALA A 2 -23.49 46.66 -7.12
N LEU A 3 -22.33 46.44 -6.50
CA LEU A 3 -21.39 45.40 -6.90
C LEU A 3 -21.83 44.10 -6.24
N GLU A 4 -22.02 43.07 -7.04
CA GLU A 4 -22.40 41.71 -6.64
C GLU A 4 -21.45 41.14 -5.56
N PRO A 5 -21.94 40.36 -4.58
CA PRO A 5 -21.07 39.65 -3.68
C PRO A 5 -20.39 38.50 -4.42
N ASN A 6 -19.07 38.55 -4.54
CA ASN A 6 -18.24 37.47 -5.06
C ASN A 6 -18.56 36.17 -4.31
N GLN A 7 -19.11 35.17 -5.01
CA GLN A 7 -19.13 33.80 -4.53
C GLN A 7 -17.69 33.28 -4.61
N GLU A 8 -17.00 33.28 -3.47
CA GLU A 8 -15.73 32.57 -3.34
C GLU A 8 -16.03 31.07 -3.43
N ASP A 9 -15.59 30.44 -4.51
CA ASP A 9 -15.61 28.97 -4.64
C ASP A 9 -14.94 28.36 -3.40
N PRO A 10 -15.52 27.32 -2.77
CA PRO A 10 -14.87 26.66 -1.65
C PRO A 10 -13.48 26.17 -2.09
N LEU A 11 -12.44 26.66 -1.41
CA LEU A 11 -11.07 26.19 -1.59
C LEU A 11 -11.05 24.66 -1.56
N PRO A 12 -10.35 23.98 -2.49
CA PRO A 12 -10.18 22.54 -2.40
C PRO A 12 -9.54 22.23 -1.05
N GLN A 13 -10.27 21.51 -0.20
CA GLN A 13 -9.75 21.14 1.11
C GLN A 13 -8.47 20.33 0.90
N PRO A 14 -7.40 20.60 1.67
CA PRO A 14 -6.19 19.80 1.59
C PRO A 14 -6.61 18.37 1.93
N GLU A 15 -6.59 17.54 0.90
CA GLU A 15 -6.57 16.08 0.95
C GLU A 15 -6.01 15.65 2.30
N SER A 16 -6.92 15.21 3.17
CA SER A 16 -6.66 14.99 4.59
C SER A 16 -5.33 14.26 4.71
N LEU A 17 -4.34 14.86 5.37
CA LEU A 17 -3.10 14.18 5.75
C LEU A 17 -3.51 12.92 6.49
N GLN A 18 -3.55 11.80 5.77
CA GLN A 18 -4.02 10.53 6.30
C GLN A 18 -3.09 10.21 7.46
N THR A 19 -3.64 10.24 8.67
CA THR A 19 -2.88 9.84 9.86
C THR A 19 -2.35 8.43 9.61
N PRO A 20 -1.03 8.21 9.68
CA PRO A 20 -0.45 6.93 9.32
C PRO A 20 -1.05 5.85 10.21
N LYS A 21 -1.78 4.90 9.60
CA LYS A 21 -2.54 3.87 10.35
C LYS A 21 -1.65 2.93 11.16
N GLY A 22 -0.40 2.81 10.75
CA GLY A 22 0.61 1.97 11.40
C GLY A 22 1.49 1.25 10.39
N ARG A 23 2.32 0.35 10.91
CA ARG A 23 3.26 -0.49 10.14
C ARG A 23 2.90 -1.96 10.33
N ILE A 24 2.85 -2.71 9.24
CA ILE A 24 2.59 -4.15 9.23
C ILE A 24 3.69 -4.85 8.45
N THR A 25 4.25 -5.92 9.01
CA THR A 25 5.25 -6.76 8.35
C THR A 25 4.73 -8.18 8.21
N PHE A 26 4.63 -8.65 6.97
CA PHE A 26 4.38 -10.05 6.67
C PHE A 26 5.71 -10.76 6.47
N VAL A 27 5.85 -11.95 7.06
CA VAL A 27 7.04 -12.79 6.93
C VAL A 27 6.62 -14.12 6.34
N ILE A 28 7.20 -14.50 5.21
CA ILE A 28 6.90 -15.75 4.51
C ILE A 28 8.14 -16.28 3.79
N TYR A 29 8.24 -17.58 3.54
CA TYR A 29 9.39 -18.15 2.84
C TYR A 29 9.62 -17.52 1.45
N LYS A 30 8.60 -17.53 0.58
CA LYS A 30 8.63 -16.92 -0.76
C LYS A 30 7.23 -16.63 -1.29
N ILE A 31 7.10 -15.77 -2.31
CA ILE A 31 5.84 -15.53 -3.04
C ILE A 31 5.75 -16.43 -4.27
N SER A 32 5.37 -17.69 -4.05
CA SER A 32 5.10 -18.69 -5.09
C SER A 32 3.59 -19.00 -5.23
N ALA A 33 3.24 -19.88 -6.18
CA ALA A 33 1.87 -20.32 -6.43
C ALA A 33 1.31 -21.24 -5.32
N GLY A 34 0.95 -20.65 -4.18
CA GLY A 34 0.32 -21.33 -3.05
C GLY A 34 -0.83 -20.51 -2.43
N GLY A 35 -1.68 -21.19 -1.67
CA GLY A 35 -2.88 -20.56 -1.08
C GLY A 35 -2.56 -19.48 -0.05
N ALA A 36 -1.59 -19.73 0.83
CA ALA A 36 -1.17 -18.76 1.84
C ALA A 36 -0.57 -17.50 1.19
N GLN A 37 0.27 -17.67 0.18
CA GLN A 37 0.86 -16.60 -0.60
C GLN A 37 -0.21 -15.76 -1.29
N ARG A 38 -1.22 -16.41 -1.88
CA ARG A 38 -2.35 -15.71 -2.53
C ARG A 38 -3.09 -14.81 -1.54
N VAL A 39 -3.49 -15.36 -0.39
CA VAL A 39 -4.25 -14.61 0.62
C VAL A 39 -3.41 -13.47 1.20
N LEU A 40 -2.14 -13.75 1.50
CA LEU A 40 -1.19 -12.75 1.99
C LEU A 40 -1.05 -11.59 1.01
N THR A 41 -0.83 -11.86 -0.28
CA THR A 41 -0.69 -10.79 -1.29
C THR A 41 -1.96 -9.96 -1.42
N LEU A 42 -3.14 -10.59 -1.38
CA LEU A 42 -4.42 -9.86 -1.39
C LEU A 42 -4.55 -8.93 -0.18
N LEU A 43 -4.27 -9.46 1.02
CA LEU A 43 -4.35 -8.69 2.26
C LEU A 43 -3.33 -7.54 2.30
N ALA A 44 -2.08 -7.81 1.94
CA ALA A 44 -1.01 -6.82 1.91
C ALA A 44 -1.34 -5.66 0.95
N ASN A 45 -1.85 -5.98 -0.24
CA ASN A 45 -2.24 -4.99 -1.23
C ASN A 45 -3.41 -4.12 -0.73
N GLU A 46 -4.44 -4.73 -0.13
CA GLU A 46 -5.58 -3.97 0.41
C GLU A 46 -5.22 -3.12 1.63
N LEU A 47 -4.33 -3.59 2.51
CA LEU A 47 -3.82 -2.79 3.62
C LEU A 47 -3.01 -1.59 3.12
N CYS A 48 -2.16 -1.80 2.12
CA CYS A 48 -1.39 -0.73 1.50
C CYS A 48 -2.32 0.36 0.92
N LYS A 49 -3.34 -0.02 0.15
CA LYS A 49 -4.36 0.91 -0.38
C LYS A 49 -5.12 1.65 0.71
N LYS A 50 -5.30 1.04 1.88
CA LYS A 50 -6.01 1.64 3.03
C LYS A 50 -5.13 2.58 3.87
N GLY A 51 -3.90 2.85 3.46
CA GLY A 51 -2.98 3.79 4.12
C GLY A 51 -2.08 3.15 5.18
N TRP A 52 -1.95 1.82 5.20
CA TRP A 52 -0.97 1.15 6.04
C TRP A 52 0.39 1.12 5.35
N SER A 53 1.47 1.31 6.12
CA SER A 53 2.82 1.01 5.65
C SER A 53 3.04 -0.50 5.74
N VAL A 54 3.13 -1.16 4.57
CA VAL A 54 3.20 -2.63 4.48
C VAL A 54 4.57 -3.07 4.00
N THR A 55 5.18 -3.96 4.77
CA THR A 55 6.45 -4.60 4.44
C THR A 55 6.23 -6.10 4.26
N LEU A 56 6.84 -6.66 3.24
CA LEU A 56 6.89 -8.09 2.98
C LEU A 56 8.34 -8.55 3.06
N LEU A 57 8.64 -9.42 4.02
CA LEU A 57 9.93 -10.05 4.19
C LEU A 57 9.87 -11.48 3.62
N THR A 58 10.79 -11.80 2.71
CA THR A 58 10.93 -13.16 2.17
C THR A 58 12.33 -13.73 2.41
N PHE A 59 12.40 -15.06 2.49
CA PHE A 59 13.66 -15.80 2.68
C PHE A 59 14.14 -16.44 1.37
N ASP A 60 13.76 -15.88 0.22
CA ASP A 60 14.28 -16.27 -1.08
C ASP A 60 15.30 -15.25 -1.59
N SER A 61 15.95 -15.59 -2.70
CA SER A 61 17.04 -14.78 -3.26
C SER A 61 16.63 -13.49 -3.97
N GLY A 62 15.32 -13.24 -4.09
CA GLY A 62 14.77 -12.14 -4.90
C GLY A 62 15.07 -12.21 -6.41
N ARG A 63 15.77 -13.25 -6.88
CA ARG A 63 16.15 -13.42 -8.30
C ARG A 63 14.95 -13.70 -9.19
N GLU A 64 13.94 -14.37 -8.64
CA GLU A 64 12.68 -14.61 -9.31
C GLU A 64 11.67 -13.55 -8.88
N PRO A 65 10.88 -13.00 -9.80
CA PRO A 65 9.80 -12.09 -9.43
C PRO A 65 8.75 -12.82 -8.59
N ALA A 66 8.11 -12.08 -7.69
CA ALA A 66 6.96 -12.58 -6.95
C ALA A 66 5.87 -13.11 -7.91
N PHE A 67 5.41 -14.34 -7.69
CA PHE A 67 4.38 -14.97 -8.52
C PHE A 67 3.06 -14.18 -8.53
N PHE A 68 2.69 -13.61 -7.38
CA PHE A 68 1.54 -12.72 -7.27
C PHE A 68 1.99 -11.25 -7.27
N LYS A 69 1.30 -10.42 -8.05
CA LYS A 69 1.60 -9.00 -8.18
C LYS A 69 1.40 -8.26 -6.86
N LEU A 70 2.45 -7.60 -6.39
CA LEU A 70 2.41 -6.69 -5.25
C LEU A 70 1.98 -5.30 -5.70
N HIS A 71 1.24 -4.61 -4.83
CA HIS A 71 0.96 -3.18 -4.97
C HIS A 71 2.28 -2.38 -4.89
N SER A 72 2.43 -1.31 -5.67
CA SER A 72 3.68 -0.54 -5.76
C SER A 72 4.12 0.09 -4.43
N GLY A 73 3.18 0.30 -3.50
CA GLY A 73 3.47 0.79 -2.15
C GLY A 73 3.87 -0.30 -1.14
N VAL A 74 3.84 -1.59 -1.50
CA VAL A 74 4.33 -2.67 -0.63
C VAL A 74 5.84 -2.76 -0.76
N GLN A 75 6.56 -2.64 0.36
CA GLN A 75 8.01 -2.80 0.39
C GLN A 75 8.38 -4.27 0.49
N HIS A 76 9.02 -4.83 -0.53
CA HIS A 76 9.45 -6.23 -0.56
C HIS A 76 10.96 -6.34 -0.28
N TRP A 77 11.33 -7.08 0.77
CA TRP A 77 12.70 -7.34 1.19
C TRP A 77 13.01 -8.84 1.15
N PRO A 78 13.73 -9.33 0.12
CA PRO A 78 14.31 -10.67 0.12
C PRO A 78 15.58 -10.70 0.99
N CYS A 79 15.77 -11.77 1.77
CA CYS A 79 16.87 -11.89 2.73
C CYS A 79 18.01 -12.86 2.35
N LEU A 80 17.89 -13.61 1.25
CA LEU A 80 18.92 -14.57 0.80
C LEU A 80 19.49 -14.22 -0.59
#